data_AF-A0AAJ0HDQ0-F1
#
_entry.id   AF-A0AAJ0HDQ0-F1
#
_cell.length_a   1.000
_cell.length_b   1.000
_cell.length_c   1.000
_cell.angle_alpha   90.00
_cell.angle_beta   90.00
_cell.angle_gamma   90.00
#
_symmetry.space_group_name_H-M   'P 1'
#
loop_
_entity.id
_entity.type
_entity.pdbx_description
1 polymer ?
#
loop_
_entity_poly.entity_id
_entity_poly.type
_entity_poly.pdbx_seq_one_letter_code
_entity_poly.pdbx_strand_id
1 'polypeptide(L)'
;MFSTRAGSKYTAVRESENEENIPHETFELSAKDRHPVWQTFVSTWFYCSATTACLFIFWWLANINAPVDASASPCVDAPVRREWRSLGQDEKRDFVRAFKCLSRTPSSWVQNRTVYDDFAFLHGGIGAWCHQSACFLPWHRYTLFTFEKVLKNHCGFRGQIPYWDWTLDWMNLANSTIFDSDTGFGGDGDANGPETFGEGRCVTTGPFTDLRPIIYNHTLVRHCLSRGFRYGNASGILPGRSYSPEKIGDIVRRNNYTHFIRGVEGVLHNTLHSLIRGDFKAMTAANDPLFFVHHAQLDRLWWKWQQDHPQTRLAEYRGFHMFNSTGEASLDDTLMFGGFTEDIAVRQAMNTEAGLLCYRY
;
A
#
# COMPACT_ATOMS: atom_id res chain seq x y z
N MET A 1 55.90 34.39 -22.18
CA MET A 1 55.30 33.95 -23.46
C MET A 1 54.33 32.82 -23.16
N PHE A 2 53.15 32.87 -23.77
CA PHE A 2 51.95 32.08 -23.45
C PHE A 2 51.98 30.61 -23.90
N SER A 3 51.00 29.86 -23.37
CA SER A 3 50.46 28.53 -23.79
C SER A 3 51.09 27.33 -23.08
N THR A 4 50.36 26.46 -22.37
CA THR A 4 49.18 25.71 -22.83
C THR A 4 48.22 25.33 -21.67
N ARG A 5 46.94 25.11 -21.99
CA ARG A 5 45.80 24.89 -21.08
C ARG A 5 45.03 23.63 -21.51
N ALA A 6 44.58 22.87 -20.51
CA ALA A 6 43.32 22.10 -20.39
C ALA A 6 42.94 20.95 -21.35
N GLY A 7 42.56 19.81 -20.73
CA GLY A 7 41.16 19.33 -20.76
C GLY A 7 40.83 18.15 -21.67
N SER A 8 40.74 16.94 -21.09
CA SER A 8 40.16 15.76 -21.75
C SER A 8 38.62 15.85 -21.81
N LYS A 9 38.05 15.53 -22.96
CA LYS A 9 36.60 15.51 -23.18
C LYS A 9 36.20 14.32 -24.09
N TYR A 10 35.18 13.60 -23.62
CA TYR A 10 34.16 12.79 -24.29
C TYR A 10 34.56 11.64 -25.23
N THR A 11 34.15 10.42 -24.85
CA THR A 11 33.67 9.39 -25.78
C THR A 11 32.22 9.05 -25.43
N ALA A 12 31.30 9.51 -26.28
CA ALA A 12 29.92 9.05 -26.34
C ALA A 12 29.88 7.84 -27.27
N VAL A 13 29.33 6.72 -26.80
CA VAL A 13 28.91 5.63 -27.68
C VAL A 13 27.46 5.89 -28.05
N ARG A 14 27.25 6.08 -29.35
CA ARG A 14 25.99 6.29 -30.04
C ARG A 14 25.88 5.12 -31.02
N GLU A 15 24.98 4.18 -30.75
CA GLU A 15 24.51 3.18 -31.73
C GLU A 15 23.13 3.68 -32.19
N SER A 16 23.06 4.40 -33.31
CA SER A 16 22.87 3.91 -34.68
C SER A 16 21.47 3.36 -34.92
N GLU A 17 20.65 4.24 -35.49
CA GLU A 17 19.37 3.96 -36.14
C GLU A 17 19.53 2.87 -37.21
N ASN A 18 18.60 1.92 -37.24
CA ASN A 18 18.26 1.15 -38.43
C ASN A 18 16.73 1.04 -38.48
N GLU A 19 16.13 1.87 -39.32
CA GLU A 19 14.77 1.70 -39.82
C GLU A 19 14.77 0.52 -40.80
N GLU A 20 14.02 -0.54 -40.48
CA GLU A 20 13.60 -1.53 -41.47
C GLU A 20 12.10 -1.39 -41.74
N ASN A 21 11.82 -1.04 -43.00
CA ASN A 21 10.54 -1.00 -43.69
C ASN A 21 9.77 -2.32 -43.52
N ILE A 22 8.50 -2.25 -43.11
CA ILE A 22 7.53 -3.34 -43.27
C ILE A 22 6.34 -2.80 -44.09
N PRO A 23 5.93 -3.46 -45.19
CA PRO A 23 5.01 -2.91 -46.16
C PRO A 23 3.54 -2.96 -45.68
N HIS A 24 2.80 -1.91 -46.02
CA HIS A 24 1.36 -1.85 -45.89
C HIS A 24 0.70 -2.76 -46.94
N GLU A 25 0.14 -3.89 -46.51
CA GLU A 25 -0.87 -4.63 -47.28
C GLU A 25 -2.27 -4.23 -46.81
N THR A 26 -3.00 -3.63 -47.74
CA THR A 26 -4.44 -3.35 -47.66
C THR A 26 -5.24 -4.63 -47.83
N PHE A 27 -5.96 -5.05 -46.80
CA PHE A 27 -7.01 -6.07 -46.94
C PHE A 27 -8.38 -5.39 -47.03
N GLU A 28 -8.94 -5.38 -48.25
CA GLU A 28 -10.35 -5.12 -48.50
C GLU A 28 -11.17 -6.32 -47.98
N LEU A 29 -12.11 -6.08 -47.06
CA LEU A 29 -13.14 -7.04 -46.72
C LEU A 29 -14.45 -6.68 -47.43
N SER A 30 -14.78 -7.54 -48.37
CA SER A 30 -16.01 -7.58 -49.16
C SER A 30 -17.25 -7.72 -48.26
N ALA A 31 -18.25 -6.88 -48.51
CA ALA A 31 -19.56 -6.93 -47.90
C ALA A 31 -20.45 -7.97 -48.61
N LYS A 32 -20.80 -9.06 -47.92
CA LYS A 32 -22.01 -9.83 -48.19
C LYS A 32 -22.55 -10.42 -46.88
N ASP A 33 -23.87 -10.36 -46.76
CA ASP A 33 -24.75 -10.98 -45.78
C ASP A 33 -24.97 -10.23 -44.45
N ARG A 34 -25.79 -9.17 -44.51
CA ARG A 34 -26.72 -8.80 -43.42
C ARG A 34 -28.09 -8.45 -43.98
N HIS A 35 -29.11 -9.20 -43.53
CA HIS A 35 -30.52 -8.93 -43.80
C HIS A 35 -31.09 -7.83 -42.86
N PRO A 36 -32.16 -7.11 -43.24
CA PRO A 36 -32.38 -5.71 -42.87
C PRO A 36 -33.59 -5.49 -41.95
N VAL A 37 -33.48 -4.61 -40.96
CA VAL A 37 -34.53 -3.66 -40.49
C VAL A 37 -33.77 -2.66 -39.58
N TRP A 38 -33.69 -1.34 -39.77
CA TRP A 38 -34.73 -0.33 -39.91
C TRP A 38 -34.14 0.97 -40.51
N GLN A 39 -34.80 1.52 -41.53
CA GLN A 39 -34.84 2.94 -41.85
C GLN A 39 -35.78 3.63 -40.83
N THR A 40 -35.73 4.90 -40.43
CA THR A 40 -35.30 6.18 -41.03
C THR A 40 -35.29 7.21 -39.89
N PHE A 41 -34.42 8.21 -39.97
CA PHE A 41 -34.41 9.38 -39.09
C PHE A 41 -35.13 10.57 -39.74
N VAL A 42 -35.67 11.43 -38.87
CA VAL A 42 -36.06 12.85 -39.02
C VAL A 42 -37.41 13.18 -39.68
N SER A 43 -38.36 13.65 -38.87
CA SER A 43 -38.75 15.08 -38.82
C SER A 43 -40.08 15.25 -38.08
N THR A 44 -40.10 16.10 -37.06
CA THR A 44 -40.97 17.30 -36.94
C THR A 44 -41.06 17.75 -35.48
N TRP A 45 -40.72 19.02 -35.27
CA TRP A 45 -41.09 19.79 -34.10
C TRP A 45 -42.55 20.25 -34.26
N PHE A 46 -43.39 20.07 -33.23
CA PHE A 46 -44.16 21.15 -32.58
C PHE A 46 -45.19 20.60 -31.57
N TYR A 47 -45.22 21.23 -30.39
CA TYR A 47 -46.27 21.30 -29.35
C TYR A 47 -46.94 20.00 -28.84
N CYS A 48 -46.78 19.67 -27.55
CA CYS A 48 -47.84 19.94 -26.55
C CYS A 48 -47.46 19.52 -25.12
N SER A 49 -47.87 20.39 -24.18
CA SER A 49 -48.17 20.19 -22.76
C SER A 49 -47.11 19.60 -21.81
N ALA A 50 -46.58 20.50 -20.99
CA ALA A 50 -46.03 20.24 -19.67
C ALA A 50 -47.02 19.41 -18.82
N THR A 51 -46.59 18.25 -18.32
CA THR A 51 -47.00 17.66 -17.02
C THR A 51 -46.36 16.28 -16.76
N THR A 52 -45.74 15.63 -17.75
CA THR A 52 -45.18 14.26 -17.57
C THR A 52 -43.65 14.16 -17.63
N ALA A 53 -42.93 15.27 -17.87
CA ALA A 53 -41.46 15.25 -17.96
C ALA A 53 -40.70 15.48 -16.64
N CYS A 54 -41.41 15.74 -15.51
CA CYS A 54 -40.76 15.97 -14.22
C CYS A 54 -40.52 14.71 -13.37
N LEU A 55 -41.04 13.54 -13.76
CA LEU A 55 -40.89 12.32 -12.95
C LEU A 55 -39.73 11.41 -13.41
N PHE A 56 -39.16 11.63 -14.60
CA PHE A 56 -38.01 10.85 -15.09
C PHE A 56 -36.65 11.52 -14.85
N ILE A 57 -36.62 12.82 -14.52
CA ILE A 57 -35.37 13.54 -14.21
C ILE A 57 -35.00 13.43 -12.71
N PHE A 58 -35.97 13.13 -11.84
CA PHE A 58 -35.68 12.89 -10.41
C PHE A 58 -35.15 11.48 -10.09
N TRP A 59 -35.23 10.53 -11.03
CA TRP A 59 -34.69 9.17 -10.84
C TRP A 59 -33.23 9.02 -11.31
N TRP A 60 -32.70 9.97 -12.08
CA TRP A 60 -31.34 9.92 -12.62
C TRP A 60 -30.31 10.80 -11.89
N LEU A 61 -30.76 11.62 -10.92
CA LEU A 61 -29.88 12.41 -10.05
C LEU A 61 -29.78 11.89 -8.61
N ALA A 62 -30.46 10.78 -8.28
CA ALA A 62 -30.48 10.21 -6.93
C ALA A 62 -29.45 9.08 -6.70
N ASN A 63 -28.70 8.65 -7.73
CA ASN A 63 -27.80 7.48 -7.63
C ASN A 63 -26.30 7.78 -7.79
N ILE A 64 -25.87 9.02 -7.54
CA ILE A 64 -24.43 9.37 -7.54
C ILE A 64 -23.80 9.30 -6.13
N ASN A 65 -24.60 9.02 -5.11
CA ASN A 65 -24.15 8.88 -3.72
C ASN A 65 -24.87 7.68 -3.09
N ALA A 66 -24.59 6.46 -3.55
CA ALA A 66 -24.87 5.31 -2.68
C ALA A 66 -23.99 5.50 -1.43
N PRO A 67 -24.58 5.75 -0.25
CA PRO A 67 -23.77 5.93 0.95
C PRO A 67 -22.97 4.65 1.20
N VAL A 68 -21.73 4.81 1.65
CA VAL A 68 -20.98 3.72 2.26
C VAL A 68 -21.84 3.17 3.37
N ASP A 69 -22.36 1.98 3.11
CA ASP A 69 -23.24 1.20 3.97
C ASP A 69 -23.90 2.05 5.06
N ALA A 70 -24.93 2.83 4.69
CA ALA A 70 -25.70 3.62 5.66
C ALA A 70 -26.36 2.75 6.76
N SER A 71 -26.23 1.41 6.67
CA SER A 71 -26.66 0.45 7.68
C SER A 71 -25.54 -0.02 8.62
N ALA A 72 -24.27 0.31 8.36
CA ALA A 72 -23.16 -0.09 9.22
C ALA A 72 -23.26 0.61 10.58
N SER A 73 -23.36 -0.19 11.64
CA SER A 73 -23.47 0.35 13.00
C SER A 73 -22.20 1.11 13.38
N PRO A 74 -22.32 2.33 13.94
CA PRO A 74 -21.17 3.09 14.43
C PRO A 74 -20.39 2.29 15.47
N CYS A 75 -19.06 2.37 15.40
CA CYS A 75 -18.18 1.84 16.43
C CYS A 75 -18.28 2.70 17.70
N VAL A 76 -18.72 2.10 18.80
CA VAL A 76 -18.74 2.75 20.11
C VAL A 76 -17.37 2.57 20.77
N ASP A 77 -16.84 3.65 21.35
CA ASP A 77 -15.55 3.67 22.06
C ASP A 77 -14.37 3.16 21.22
N ALA A 78 -14.27 3.65 19.98
CA ALA A 78 -13.23 3.27 19.03
C ALA A 78 -11.81 3.41 19.64
N PRO A 79 -11.05 2.30 19.76
CA PRO A 79 -9.67 2.34 20.26
C PRO A 79 -8.77 3.16 19.34
N VAL A 80 -7.73 3.77 19.90
CA VAL A 80 -6.87 4.72 19.20
C VAL A 80 -5.54 4.08 18.83
N ARG A 81 -5.23 3.98 17.53
CA ARG A 81 -3.89 3.68 17.05
C ARG A 81 -3.01 4.92 17.22
N ARG A 82 -1.96 4.82 18.02
CA ARG A 82 -1.14 5.97 18.45
C ARG A 82 0.22 5.98 17.76
N GLU A 83 0.83 7.17 17.70
CA GLU A 83 2.19 7.33 17.19
C GLU A 83 3.19 6.60 18.10
N TRP A 84 4.18 5.92 17.52
CA TRP A 84 5.16 5.10 18.24
C TRP A 84 5.82 5.80 19.45
N ARG A 85 6.24 7.06 19.33
CA ARG A 85 6.90 7.81 20.42
C ARG A 85 5.96 8.18 21.55
N SER A 86 4.64 8.18 21.29
CA SER A 86 3.66 8.46 22.33
C SER A 86 3.40 7.26 23.25
N LEU A 87 3.80 6.06 22.83
CA LEU A 87 3.70 4.85 23.64
C LEU A 87 4.73 4.86 24.78
N GLY A 88 4.31 4.41 25.97
CA GLY A 88 5.19 4.10 27.08
C GLY A 88 6.09 2.89 26.77
N GLN A 89 7.18 2.75 27.53
CA GLN A 89 8.15 1.67 27.30
C GLN A 89 7.53 0.27 27.44
N ASP A 90 6.60 0.09 28.38
CA ASP A 90 5.90 -1.18 28.56
C ASP A 90 4.92 -1.48 27.42
N GLU A 91 4.27 -0.46 26.84
CA GLU A 91 3.41 -0.62 25.66
C GLU A 91 4.25 -1.05 24.44
N LYS A 92 5.42 -0.43 24.23
CA LYS A 92 6.37 -0.80 23.17
C LYS A 92 6.86 -2.23 23.32
N ARG A 93 7.28 -2.60 24.54
CA ARG A 93 7.72 -3.97 24.86
C ARG A 93 6.60 -4.99 24.69
N ASP A 94 5.36 -4.64 25.03
CA ASP A 94 4.20 -5.53 24.82
C ASP A 94 3.97 -5.81 23.33
N PHE A 95 4.07 -4.77 22.48
CA PHE A 95 3.97 -4.93 21.03
C PHE A 95 5.08 -5.83 20.47
N VAL A 96 6.34 -5.56 20.82
CA VAL A 96 7.50 -6.37 20.41
C VAL A 96 7.37 -7.82 20.89
N ARG A 97 6.98 -8.03 22.15
CA ARG A 97 6.73 -9.35 22.73
C ARG A 97 5.66 -10.11 21.96
N ALA A 98 4.51 -9.48 21.67
CA ALA A 98 3.43 -10.13 20.95
C ALA A 98 3.87 -10.52 19.52
N PHE A 99 4.64 -9.66 18.86
CA PHE A 99 5.22 -9.95 17.55
C PHE A 99 6.13 -11.18 17.59
N LYS A 100 7.07 -11.24 18.55
CA LYS A 100 7.98 -12.39 18.73
C LYS A 100 7.26 -13.68 19.12
N CYS A 101 6.12 -13.57 19.77
CA CYS A 101 5.23 -14.71 20.02
C CYS A 101 4.61 -15.21 18.70
N LEU A 102 4.12 -14.30 17.84
CA LEU A 102 3.52 -14.67 16.57
C LEU A 102 4.52 -15.34 15.62
N SER A 103 5.80 -14.90 15.63
CA SER A 103 6.89 -15.51 14.86
C SER A 103 7.36 -16.88 15.37
N ARG A 104 6.69 -17.41 16.40
CA ARG A 104 6.89 -18.77 16.92
C ARG A 104 5.59 -19.56 16.99
N THR A 105 4.46 -18.91 16.71
CA THR A 105 3.14 -19.52 16.77
C THR A 105 2.91 -20.31 15.48
N PRO A 106 2.68 -21.63 15.53
CA PRO A 106 2.45 -22.43 14.33
C PRO A 106 1.25 -21.93 13.52
N SER A 107 1.42 -21.88 12.20
CA SER A 107 0.34 -21.53 11.26
C SER A 107 -0.70 -22.65 11.18
N SER A 108 -1.97 -22.25 11.12
CA SER A 108 -3.08 -23.13 10.73
C SER A 108 -3.44 -23.02 9.24
N TRP A 109 -2.91 -22.04 8.52
CA TRP A 109 -3.19 -21.84 7.09
C TRP A 109 -2.28 -22.69 6.21
N VAL A 110 -0.97 -22.74 6.53
CA VAL A 110 0.01 -23.56 5.81
C VAL A 110 0.93 -24.28 6.79
N GLN A 111 1.09 -25.59 6.58
CA GLN A 111 1.93 -26.43 7.43
C GLN A 111 3.41 -26.00 7.41
N ASN A 112 4.11 -26.26 8.51
CA ASN A 112 5.54 -25.97 8.69
C ASN A 112 5.91 -24.47 8.60
N ARG A 113 4.98 -23.59 8.93
CA ARG A 113 5.16 -22.14 9.01
C ARG A 113 4.66 -21.60 10.33
N THR A 114 4.97 -20.33 10.60
CA THR A 114 4.37 -19.58 11.69
C THR A 114 3.27 -18.66 11.18
N VAL A 115 2.37 -18.23 12.06
CA VAL A 115 1.33 -17.25 11.73
C VAL A 115 1.97 -15.96 11.21
N TYR A 116 3.17 -15.61 11.68
CA TYR A 116 3.88 -14.45 11.15
C TYR A 116 4.35 -14.65 9.70
N ASP A 117 4.92 -15.81 9.38
CA ASP A 117 5.36 -16.12 8.02
C ASP A 117 4.19 -15.98 7.04
N ASP A 118 2.98 -16.37 7.43
CA ASP A 118 1.78 -16.28 6.59
C ASP A 118 1.50 -14.88 6.07
N PHE A 119 1.79 -13.81 6.84
CA PHE A 119 1.62 -12.44 6.35
C PHE A 119 2.56 -12.10 5.19
N ALA A 120 3.80 -12.61 5.22
CA ALA A 120 4.74 -12.44 4.13
C ALA A 120 4.28 -13.18 2.86
N PHE A 121 3.76 -14.42 3.00
CA PHE A 121 3.18 -15.17 1.89
C PHE A 121 1.91 -14.53 1.33
N LEU A 122 1.02 -14.10 2.21
CA LEU A 122 -0.21 -13.41 1.85
C LEU A 122 0.09 -12.15 1.04
N HIS A 123 1.01 -11.32 1.54
CA HIS A 123 1.41 -10.07 0.89
C HIS A 123 2.15 -10.31 -0.45
N GLY A 124 3.12 -11.24 -0.47
CA GLY A 124 3.88 -11.57 -1.69
C GLY A 124 3.10 -12.35 -2.74
N GLY A 125 1.97 -12.96 -2.37
CA GLY A 125 1.08 -13.68 -3.26
C GLY A 125 -0.16 -12.87 -3.62
N ILE A 126 -1.18 -12.92 -2.76
CA ILE A 126 -2.50 -12.32 -3.04
C ILE A 126 -2.43 -10.79 -2.97
N GLY A 127 -1.76 -10.25 -1.94
CA GLY A 127 -1.61 -8.80 -1.76
C GLY A 127 -0.81 -8.11 -2.87
N ALA A 128 0.03 -8.85 -3.60
CA ALA A 128 0.79 -8.34 -4.73
C ALA A 128 -0.14 -7.76 -5.82
N TRP A 129 -1.31 -8.36 -6.00
CA TRP A 129 -2.32 -7.90 -6.95
C TRP A 129 -3.01 -6.61 -6.52
N CYS A 130 -2.86 -6.18 -5.27
CA CYS A 130 -3.41 -4.90 -4.82
C CYS A 130 -2.46 -3.72 -4.95
N HIS A 131 -1.22 -3.93 -5.40
CA HIS A 131 -0.31 -2.83 -5.70
C HIS A 131 -0.62 -2.19 -7.07
N GLN A 132 -0.32 -0.91 -7.21
CA GLN A 132 -0.55 -0.07 -8.38
C GLN A 132 -2.01 -0.12 -8.87
N SER A 133 -2.94 -0.26 -7.92
CA SER A 133 -4.37 -0.46 -8.17
C SER A 133 -5.20 0.17 -7.06
N ALA A 134 -6.51 0.25 -7.26
CA ALA A 134 -7.42 0.86 -6.31
C ALA A 134 -7.42 0.14 -4.95
N CYS A 135 -7.27 -1.20 -4.92
CA CYS A 135 -7.36 -1.98 -3.69
C CYS A 135 -6.16 -1.84 -2.75
N PHE A 136 -5.09 -1.11 -3.12
CA PHE A 136 -3.89 -0.94 -2.28
C PHE A 136 -4.24 -0.54 -0.85
N LEU A 137 -4.95 0.57 -0.65
CA LEU A 137 -5.28 1.05 0.69
C LEU A 137 -6.25 0.15 1.47
N PRO A 138 -7.42 -0.25 0.93
CA PRO A 138 -8.38 -1.06 1.69
C PRO A 138 -7.86 -2.47 2.00
N TRP A 139 -7.08 -3.09 1.09
CA TRP A 139 -6.48 -4.40 1.34
C TRP A 139 -5.44 -4.34 2.48
N HIS A 140 -4.56 -3.34 2.48
CA HIS A 140 -3.57 -3.17 3.55
C HIS A 140 -4.23 -2.78 4.88
N ARG A 141 -5.30 -1.96 4.85
CA ARG A 141 -6.10 -1.64 6.04
C ARG A 141 -6.64 -2.88 6.73
N TYR A 142 -7.28 -3.77 5.96
CA TYR A 142 -7.84 -5.00 6.52
C TYR A 142 -6.75 -6.01 6.92
N THR A 143 -5.60 -6.00 6.24
CA THR A 143 -4.41 -6.75 6.67
C THR A 143 -3.92 -6.28 8.04
N LEU A 144 -3.84 -4.97 8.30
CA LEU A 144 -3.48 -4.43 9.61
C LEU A 144 -4.51 -4.78 10.69
N PHE A 145 -5.80 -4.67 10.36
CA PHE A 145 -6.87 -5.08 11.26
C PHE A 145 -6.74 -6.56 11.66
N THR A 146 -6.52 -7.43 10.67
CA THR A 146 -6.30 -8.86 10.89
C THR A 146 -5.04 -9.12 11.71
N PHE A 147 -3.94 -8.42 11.41
CA PHE A 147 -2.69 -8.51 12.17
C PHE A 147 -2.88 -8.15 13.66
N GLU A 148 -3.61 -7.06 13.95
CA GLU A 148 -3.90 -6.67 15.33
C GLU A 148 -4.75 -7.73 16.04
N LYS A 149 -5.77 -8.25 15.36
CA LYS A 149 -6.64 -9.30 15.90
C LYS A 149 -5.86 -10.56 16.24
N VAL A 150 -4.94 -11.01 15.38
CA VAL A 150 -4.13 -12.21 15.67
C VAL A 150 -3.10 -11.96 16.78
N LEU A 151 -2.50 -10.76 16.87
CA LEU A 151 -1.64 -10.41 18.01
C LEU A 151 -2.39 -10.48 19.34
N LYS A 152 -3.63 -9.99 19.37
CA LYS A 152 -4.51 -10.06 20.54
C LYS A 152 -4.88 -11.50 20.87
N ASN A 153 -5.36 -12.26 19.89
CA ASN A 153 -5.93 -13.59 20.11
C ASN A 153 -4.87 -14.66 20.42
N HIS A 154 -3.73 -14.66 19.73
CA HIS A 154 -2.69 -15.67 19.91
C HIS A 154 -1.66 -15.29 20.96
N CYS A 155 -1.41 -13.99 21.12
CA CYS A 155 -0.28 -13.50 21.90
C CYS A 155 -0.67 -12.52 23.01
N GLY A 156 -1.97 -12.32 23.28
CA GLY A 156 -2.44 -11.51 24.39
C GLY A 156 -1.98 -10.04 24.32
N PHE A 157 -1.75 -9.51 23.12
CA PHE A 157 -1.43 -8.10 22.95
C PHE A 157 -2.57 -7.23 23.50
N ARG A 158 -2.26 -6.19 24.27
CA ARG A 158 -3.30 -5.37 24.93
C ARG A 158 -3.56 -4.04 24.24
N GLY A 159 -2.63 -3.58 23.39
CA GLY A 159 -2.69 -2.28 22.75
C GLY A 159 -3.38 -2.28 21.39
N GLN A 160 -3.04 -1.26 20.61
CA GLN A 160 -3.36 -1.12 19.19
C GLN A 160 -2.05 -1.08 18.39
N ILE A 161 -2.09 -1.44 17.10
CA ILE A 161 -0.90 -1.29 16.24
C ILE A 161 -0.50 0.19 16.22
N PRO A 162 0.76 0.53 16.58
CA PRO A 162 1.23 1.89 16.47
C PRO A 162 1.54 2.25 15.01
N TYR A 163 1.59 3.55 14.73
CA TYR A 163 2.07 4.05 13.45
C TYR A 163 3.41 4.79 13.60
N TRP A 164 4.24 4.71 12.55
CA TRP A 164 5.48 5.47 12.47
C TRP A 164 5.26 6.79 11.73
N ASP A 165 5.23 7.92 12.44
CA ASP A 165 5.12 9.22 11.78
C ASP A 165 6.48 9.72 11.25
N TRP A 166 6.77 9.38 9.98
CA TRP A 166 8.00 9.79 9.30
C TRP A 166 8.19 11.31 9.26
N THR A 167 7.10 12.10 9.36
CA THR A 167 7.19 13.57 9.30
C THR A 167 7.95 14.18 10.46
N LEU A 168 8.12 13.43 11.55
CA LEU A 168 8.88 13.86 12.71
C LEU A 168 10.37 13.46 12.59
N ASP A 169 10.71 12.56 11.67
CA ASP A 169 12.07 12.03 11.47
C ASP A 169 12.64 12.42 10.08
N TRP A 170 11.89 13.18 9.28
CA TRP A 170 12.14 13.40 7.84
C TRP A 170 13.54 13.96 7.49
N MET A 171 14.18 14.66 8.42
CA MET A 171 15.55 15.16 8.24
C MET A 171 16.59 14.04 8.25
N ASN A 172 16.35 12.99 9.04
CA ASN A 172 17.20 11.80 9.13
C ASN A 172 16.39 10.62 9.69
N LEU A 173 15.79 9.82 8.80
CA LEU A 173 14.93 8.71 9.24
C LEU A 173 15.74 7.66 10.01
N ALA A 174 17.01 7.46 9.67
CA ALA A 174 17.88 6.46 10.31
C ALA A 174 18.10 6.73 11.80
N ASN A 175 17.90 7.96 12.26
CA ASN A 175 17.99 8.33 13.66
C ASN A 175 16.65 8.25 14.41
N SER A 176 15.60 7.74 13.77
CA SER A 176 14.30 7.57 14.41
C SER A 176 14.35 6.58 15.56
N THR A 177 13.67 6.90 16.66
CA THR A 177 13.47 5.99 17.80
C THR A 177 12.67 4.72 17.45
N ILE A 178 12.11 4.63 16.24
CA ILE A 178 11.58 3.37 15.71
C ILE A 178 12.68 2.30 15.64
N PHE A 179 13.94 2.69 15.43
CA PHE A 179 15.09 1.79 15.29
C PHE A 179 15.83 1.54 16.62
N ASP A 180 15.26 1.96 17.76
CA ASP A 180 15.82 1.72 19.09
C ASP A 180 16.13 0.23 19.33
N SER A 181 17.23 -0.06 20.01
CA SER A 181 17.76 -1.42 20.16
C SER A 181 17.15 -2.22 21.32
N ASP A 182 16.44 -1.59 22.25
CA ASP A 182 15.71 -2.28 23.32
C ASP A 182 14.22 -2.39 22.98
N THR A 183 13.60 -1.25 22.69
CA THR A 183 12.14 -1.15 22.58
C THR A 183 11.65 -1.00 21.15
N GLY A 184 12.54 -0.68 20.21
CA GLY A 184 12.25 -0.49 18.79
C GLY A 184 12.36 -1.75 17.95
N PHE A 185 12.70 -1.55 16.69
CA PHE A 185 12.67 -2.56 15.63
C PHE A 185 14.08 -2.99 15.20
N GLY A 186 15.13 -2.54 15.89
CA GLY A 186 16.52 -2.70 15.48
C GLY A 186 16.89 -1.80 14.29
N GLY A 187 18.18 -1.54 14.09
CA GLY A 187 18.66 -0.61 13.05
C GLY A 187 18.95 -1.28 11.70
N ASP A 188 20.00 -0.77 11.05
CA ASP A 188 20.55 -1.26 9.79
C ASP A 188 21.16 -2.68 9.93
N GLY A 189 21.44 -3.31 8.79
CA GLY A 189 22.26 -4.51 8.73
C GLY A 189 23.72 -4.24 9.10
N ASP A 190 24.44 -5.28 9.54
CA ASP A 190 25.86 -5.20 9.90
C ASP A 190 26.70 -4.70 8.72
N ALA A 191 27.25 -3.48 8.83
CA ALA A 191 28.02 -2.85 7.76
C ALA A 191 29.29 -3.66 7.35
N ASN A 192 29.81 -4.50 8.23
CA ASN A 192 30.97 -5.35 7.96
C ASN A 192 30.58 -6.77 7.52
N GLY A 193 29.29 -7.10 7.56
CA GLY A 193 28.76 -8.38 7.17
C GLY A 193 28.64 -8.57 5.66
N PRO A 194 28.53 -9.83 5.19
CA PRO A 194 28.22 -10.10 3.79
C PRO A 194 26.82 -9.60 3.43
N GLU A 195 26.63 -9.19 2.18
CA GLU A 195 25.28 -8.96 1.65
C GLU A 195 24.49 -10.27 1.63
N THR A 196 23.21 -10.18 1.98
CA THR A 196 22.29 -11.31 2.09
C THR A 196 21.22 -11.20 1.02
N PHE A 197 20.11 -10.52 1.31
CA PHE A 197 19.00 -10.33 0.39
C PHE A 197 18.74 -8.85 0.16
N GLY A 198 18.24 -8.50 -1.03
CA GLY A 198 17.74 -7.16 -1.34
C GLY A 198 18.75 -6.03 -1.16
N GLU A 199 20.04 -6.27 -1.41
CA GLU A 199 21.16 -5.33 -1.14
C GLU A 199 21.30 -4.96 0.36
N GLY A 200 20.74 -5.78 1.24
CA GLY A 200 20.85 -5.67 2.69
C GLY A 200 21.79 -6.70 3.31
N ARG A 201 21.98 -6.57 4.63
CA ARG A 201 22.82 -7.41 5.48
C ARG A 201 22.02 -7.79 6.73
N CYS A 202 22.48 -8.82 7.46
CA CYS A 202 21.78 -9.25 8.68
C CYS A 202 21.69 -8.11 9.69
N VAL A 203 20.49 -7.87 10.22
CA VAL A 203 20.26 -6.97 11.35
C VAL A 203 20.91 -7.57 12.60
N THR A 204 21.77 -6.79 13.27
CA THR A 204 22.54 -7.23 14.46
C THR A 204 22.17 -6.49 15.74
N THR A 205 21.22 -5.57 15.69
CA THR A 205 20.71 -4.83 16.86
C THR A 205 19.20 -4.97 16.98
N GLY A 206 18.67 -4.79 18.19
CA GLY A 206 17.22 -4.78 18.40
C GLY A 206 16.61 -6.13 18.76
N PRO A 207 15.30 -6.14 19.04
CA PRO A 207 14.60 -7.35 19.51
C PRO A 207 14.44 -8.46 18.46
N PHE A 208 14.68 -8.14 17.19
CA PHE A 208 14.40 -8.98 16.03
C PHE A 208 15.66 -9.58 15.38
N THR A 209 16.83 -9.53 16.02
CA THR A 209 18.08 -10.15 15.53
C THR A 209 17.97 -11.67 15.34
N ASP A 210 17.12 -12.32 16.13
CA ASP A 210 16.84 -13.76 16.05
C ASP A 210 15.70 -14.11 15.08
N LEU A 211 15.07 -13.12 14.44
CA LEU A 211 14.01 -13.38 13.48
C LEU A 211 14.60 -14.11 12.25
N ARG A 212 13.89 -15.15 11.80
CA ARG A 212 14.32 -15.98 10.67
C ARG A 212 13.24 -16.09 9.60
N PRO A 213 13.05 -15.07 8.74
CA PRO A 213 12.14 -15.17 7.60
C PRO A 213 12.44 -16.41 6.75
N ILE A 214 11.41 -17.01 6.17
CA ILE A 214 11.50 -18.28 5.42
C ILE A 214 11.29 -18.15 3.91
N ILE A 215 11.05 -16.93 3.44
CA ILE A 215 10.82 -16.63 2.02
C ILE A 215 11.44 -15.30 1.66
N TYR A 216 12.00 -15.17 0.47
CA TYR A 216 12.33 -13.89 -0.13
C TYR A 216 11.78 -13.84 -1.56
N ASN A 217 10.85 -12.92 -1.81
CA ASN A 217 10.01 -12.89 -3.01
C ASN A 217 9.31 -14.24 -3.25
N HIS A 218 9.76 -15.02 -4.24
CA HIS A 218 9.18 -16.32 -4.59
C HIS A 218 10.03 -17.51 -4.16
N THR A 219 11.17 -17.26 -3.48
CA THR A 219 12.14 -18.28 -3.11
C THR A 219 11.99 -18.64 -1.63
N LEU A 220 11.68 -19.91 -1.34
CA LEU A 220 11.71 -20.45 0.02
C LEU A 220 13.15 -20.57 0.50
N VAL A 221 13.55 -19.68 1.40
CA VAL A 221 14.90 -19.65 1.96
C VAL A 221 14.83 -19.09 3.38
N ARG A 222 15.32 -19.87 4.34
CA ARG A 222 15.46 -19.41 5.72
C ARG A 222 16.71 -18.54 5.83
N HIS A 223 16.57 -17.33 6.36
CA HIS A 223 17.67 -16.37 6.49
C HIS A 223 17.51 -15.47 7.72
N CYS A 224 18.49 -14.64 8.03
CA CYS A 224 18.36 -13.57 9.02
C CYS A 224 17.47 -12.44 8.46
N LEU A 225 16.84 -11.64 9.32
CA LEU A 225 16.22 -10.38 8.87
C LEU A 225 17.30 -9.50 8.20
N SER A 226 17.08 -9.13 6.95
CA SER A 226 17.99 -8.32 6.15
C SER A 226 17.51 -6.87 6.03
N ARG A 227 18.41 -5.90 6.26
CA ARG A 227 18.20 -4.47 5.98
C ARG A 227 19.48 -3.86 5.40
N GLY A 228 19.34 -2.77 4.64
CA GLY A 228 20.48 -2.06 4.06
C GLY A 228 20.15 -0.59 3.84
N PHE A 229 20.36 0.25 4.86
CA PHE A 229 20.07 1.68 4.77
C PHE A 229 21.01 2.31 3.75
N ARG A 230 20.47 2.76 2.62
CA ARG A 230 21.30 3.28 1.53
C ARG A 230 20.58 4.35 0.72
N TYR A 231 21.32 5.40 0.37
CA TYR A 231 20.89 6.42 -0.59
C TYR A 231 21.98 6.68 -1.63
N GLY A 232 21.70 6.34 -2.89
CA GLY A 232 22.73 6.28 -3.93
C GLY A 232 23.86 5.36 -3.49
N ASN A 233 25.08 5.89 -3.44
CA ASN A 233 26.28 5.15 -3.00
C ASN A 233 26.57 5.29 -1.49
N ALA A 234 25.81 6.12 -0.77
CA ALA A 234 26.04 6.34 0.67
C ALA A 234 25.29 5.29 1.50
N SER A 235 26.02 4.61 2.39
CA SER A 235 25.47 3.60 3.31
C SER A 235 25.14 4.23 4.68
N GLY A 236 24.19 3.64 5.41
CA GLY A 236 23.72 4.12 6.71
C GLY A 236 22.83 5.37 6.65
N ILE A 237 22.37 5.78 5.46
CA ILE A 237 21.57 7.01 5.27
C ILE A 237 20.17 6.67 4.77
N LEU A 238 19.16 7.22 5.45
CA LEU A 238 17.76 7.19 5.04
C LEU A 238 17.23 8.64 4.91
N PRO A 239 17.38 9.30 3.75
CA PRO A 239 16.90 10.67 3.58
C PRO A 239 15.37 10.69 3.52
N GLY A 240 14.77 11.54 4.33
CA GLY A 240 13.32 11.62 4.43
C GLY A 240 12.68 12.78 3.69
N ARG A 241 13.30 13.35 2.66
CA ARG A 241 12.76 14.53 1.94
C ARG A 241 11.32 14.32 1.43
N SER A 242 10.99 13.13 0.98
CA SER A 242 9.62 12.75 0.56
C SER A 242 8.60 12.76 1.70
N TYR A 243 9.06 12.69 2.95
CA TYR A 243 8.24 12.70 4.17
C TYR A 243 8.24 14.05 4.88
N SER A 244 8.73 15.12 4.26
CA SER A 244 8.62 16.45 4.87
C SER A 244 7.14 16.81 5.07
N PRO A 245 6.79 17.61 6.10
CA PRO A 245 5.41 18.04 6.32
C PRO A 245 4.76 18.69 5.09
N GLU A 246 5.54 19.43 4.30
CA GLU A 246 5.10 20.01 3.03
C GLU A 246 4.68 18.93 2.03
N LYS A 247 5.53 17.93 1.77
CA LYS A 247 5.23 16.83 0.83
C LYS A 247 4.06 15.97 1.27
N ILE A 248 3.95 15.68 2.57
CA ILE A 248 2.78 14.98 3.10
C ILE A 248 1.52 15.81 2.94
N GLY A 249 1.59 17.11 3.24
CA GLY A 249 0.48 18.05 3.03
C GLY A 249 0.01 18.06 1.57
N ASP A 250 0.93 18.07 0.61
CA ASP A 250 0.60 18.06 -0.82
C ASP A 250 -0.12 16.79 -1.26
N ILE A 251 0.21 15.64 -0.65
CA ILE A 251 -0.46 14.36 -0.95
C ILE A 251 -1.85 14.31 -0.30
N VAL A 252 -1.97 14.67 0.98
CA VAL A 252 -3.23 14.61 1.73
C VAL A 252 -4.26 15.63 1.24
N ARG A 253 -3.85 16.69 0.54
CA ARG A 253 -4.76 17.66 -0.09
C ARG A 253 -5.23 17.28 -1.50
N ARG A 254 -4.81 16.13 -2.05
CA ARG A 254 -5.24 15.71 -3.39
C ARG A 254 -6.75 15.51 -3.40
N ASN A 255 -7.40 16.03 -4.43
CA ASN A 255 -8.86 16.15 -4.49
C ASN A 255 -9.61 14.87 -4.88
N ASN A 256 -8.89 13.82 -5.25
CA ASN A 256 -9.50 12.55 -5.63
C ASN A 256 -8.62 11.34 -5.26
N TYR A 257 -9.25 10.19 -5.14
CA TYR A 257 -8.67 8.93 -4.69
C TYR A 257 -7.50 8.47 -5.56
N THR A 258 -7.65 8.49 -6.90
CA THR A 258 -6.61 8.03 -7.83
C THR A 258 -5.33 8.85 -7.70
N HIS A 259 -5.45 10.17 -7.57
CA HIS A 259 -4.28 11.02 -7.35
C HIS A 259 -3.72 10.86 -5.94
N PHE A 260 -4.57 10.74 -4.92
CA PHE A 260 -4.15 10.48 -3.55
C PHE A 260 -3.32 9.20 -3.44
N ILE A 261 -3.87 8.06 -3.89
CA ILE A 261 -3.23 6.74 -3.79
C ILE A 261 -1.91 6.67 -4.57
N ARG A 262 -1.82 7.29 -5.75
CA ARG A 262 -0.55 7.40 -6.49
C ARG A 262 0.54 8.14 -5.71
N GLY A 263 0.17 9.09 -4.85
CA GLY A 263 1.10 9.77 -3.96
C GLY A 263 1.51 8.90 -2.79
N VAL A 264 0.52 8.29 -2.14
CA VAL A 264 0.77 7.40 -1.00
C VAL A 264 1.63 6.22 -1.41
N GLU A 265 1.23 5.47 -2.44
CA GLU A 265 1.95 4.29 -2.91
C GLU A 265 3.24 4.66 -3.65
N GLY A 266 3.13 5.51 -4.67
CA GLY A 266 4.26 5.81 -5.56
C GLY A 266 5.36 6.64 -4.91
N VAL A 267 5.02 7.56 -4.00
CA VAL A 267 5.99 8.46 -3.36
C VAL A 267 6.34 7.99 -1.95
N LEU A 268 5.36 7.74 -1.09
CA LEU A 268 5.65 7.51 0.34
C LEU A 268 6.05 6.06 0.62
N HIS A 269 5.24 5.11 0.15
CA HIS A 269 5.46 3.68 0.31
C HIS A 269 6.72 3.21 -0.43
N ASN A 270 6.77 3.38 -1.76
CA ASN A 270 7.87 2.89 -2.58
C ASN A 270 9.25 3.49 -2.20
N THR A 271 9.26 4.75 -1.73
CA THR A 271 10.50 5.37 -1.23
C THR A 271 11.05 4.60 -0.03
N LEU A 272 10.20 4.24 0.95
CA LEU A 272 10.70 3.58 2.17
C LEU A 272 11.20 2.17 1.87
N HIS A 273 10.46 1.43 1.03
CA HIS A 273 10.90 0.15 0.48
C HIS A 273 12.29 0.23 -0.13
N SER A 274 12.55 1.28 -0.92
CA SER A 274 13.84 1.49 -1.59
C SER A 274 14.97 1.93 -0.65
N LEU A 275 14.64 2.60 0.47
CA LEU A 275 15.61 3.11 1.42
C LEU A 275 16.04 2.07 2.47
N ILE A 276 15.08 1.31 3.02
CA ILE A 276 15.36 0.27 4.05
C ILE A 276 16.01 -0.96 3.43
N ARG A 277 15.63 -1.32 2.20
CA ARG A 277 16.19 -2.44 1.44
C ARG A 277 15.99 -3.78 2.15
N GLY A 278 16.79 -4.79 1.79
CA GLY A 278 16.70 -6.09 2.43
C GLY A 278 15.35 -6.77 2.22
N ASP A 279 14.85 -7.41 3.27
CA ASP A 279 13.50 -7.99 3.31
C ASP A 279 12.43 -6.93 3.03
N PHE A 280 12.61 -5.72 3.58
CA PHE A 280 11.65 -4.65 3.44
C PHE A 280 11.43 -4.26 1.98
N LYS A 281 12.40 -4.41 1.07
CA LYS A 281 12.22 -4.05 -0.36
C LYS A 281 11.43 -5.08 -1.18
N ALA A 282 11.31 -6.31 -0.70
CA ALA A 282 10.73 -7.42 -1.45
C ALA A 282 9.19 -7.32 -1.54
N MET A 283 8.57 -8.07 -2.45
CA MET A 283 7.11 -8.29 -2.39
C MET A 283 6.70 -9.06 -1.14
N THR A 284 7.66 -9.63 -0.41
CA THR A 284 7.48 -10.29 0.89
C THR A 284 7.84 -9.34 2.05
N ALA A 285 7.76 -8.02 1.85
CA ALA A 285 8.15 -6.98 2.82
C ALA A 285 7.61 -7.17 4.24
N ALA A 286 6.46 -7.84 4.39
CA ALA A 286 5.92 -8.19 5.70
C ALA A 286 6.82 -9.13 6.53
N ASN A 287 7.88 -9.72 5.95
CA ASN A 287 9.01 -10.36 6.65
C ASN A 287 9.72 -9.43 7.64
N ASP A 288 9.67 -8.12 7.41
CA ASP A 288 10.24 -7.13 8.29
C ASP A 288 9.13 -6.55 9.19
N PRO A 289 9.27 -6.60 10.53
CA PRO A 289 8.28 -6.06 11.46
C PRO A 289 7.93 -4.58 11.27
N LEU A 290 8.81 -3.79 10.64
CA LEU A 290 8.53 -2.39 10.30
C LEU A 290 7.35 -2.23 9.33
N PHE A 291 6.99 -3.28 8.58
CA PHE A 291 5.96 -3.24 7.56
C PHE A 291 4.63 -2.76 8.16
N PHE A 292 4.25 -3.31 9.31
CA PHE A 292 2.95 -3.03 9.92
C PHE A 292 2.85 -1.60 10.44
N VAL A 293 3.91 -1.08 11.07
CA VAL A 293 3.91 0.32 11.55
C VAL A 293 4.08 1.32 10.42
N HIS A 294 4.71 0.92 9.30
CA HIS A 294 4.77 1.71 8.08
C HIS A 294 3.39 1.84 7.45
N HIS A 295 2.73 0.70 7.17
CA HIS A 295 1.39 0.69 6.59
C HIS A 295 0.34 1.30 7.52
N ALA A 296 0.49 1.21 8.85
CA ALA A 296 -0.40 1.90 9.78
C ALA A 296 -0.36 3.43 9.63
N GLN A 297 0.78 4.02 9.26
CA GLN A 297 0.88 5.44 8.95
C GLN A 297 0.27 5.76 7.57
N LEU A 298 0.44 4.90 6.56
CA LEU A 298 -0.25 5.08 5.27
C LEU A 298 -1.77 5.04 5.46
N ASP A 299 -2.26 4.09 6.26
CA ASP A 299 -3.67 3.97 6.63
C ASP A 299 -4.18 5.22 7.37
N ARG A 300 -3.38 5.76 8.29
CA ARG A 300 -3.68 7.03 8.97
C ARG A 300 -3.80 8.20 8.00
N LEU A 301 -2.92 8.29 6.99
CA LEU A 301 -3.02 9.35 5.97
C LEU A 301 -4.31 9.21 5.16
N TRP A 302 -4.71 7.98 4.84
CA TRP A 302 -5.97 7.73 4.15
C TRP A 302 -7.18 8.08 5.03
N TRP A 303 -7.17 7.67 6.29
CA TRP A 303 -8.18 8.08 7.27
C TRP A 303 -8.29 9.61 7.34
N LYS A 304 -7.18 10.35 7.47
CA LYS A 304 -7.19 11.82 7.46
C LYS A 304 -7.78 12.39 6.17
N TRP A 305 -7.42 11.82 5.02
CA TRP A 305 -7.97 12.22 3.74
C TRP A 305 -9.49 11.98 3.69
N GLN A 306 -9.99 10.87 4.23
CA GLN A 306 -11.43 10.60 4.31
C GLN A 306 -12.15 11.58 5.25
N GLN A 307 -11.57 11.90 6.41
CA GLN A 307 -12.17 12.79 7.42
C GLN A 307 -12.33 14.24 6.98
N ASP A 308 -11.57 14.70 5.97
CA ASP A 308 -11.72 16.04 5.41
C ASP A 308 -13.09 16.21 4.70
N HIS A 309 -13.62 15.15 4.08
CA HIS A 309 -14.95 15.15 3.43
C HIS A 309 -15.61 13.76 3.53
N PRO A 310 -16.01 13.30 4.73
CA PRO A 310 -16.39 11.90 4.95
C PRO A 310 -17.61 11.47 4.15
N GLN A 311 -18.55 12.40 3.90
CA GLN A 311 -19.78 12.12 3.14
C GLN A 311 -19.54 11.70 1.69
N THR A 312 -18.39 12.07 1.12
CA THR A 312 -18.02 11.72 -0.26
C THR A 312 -16.83 10.77 -0.29
N ARG A 313 -15.78 11.04 0.50
CA ARG A 313 -14.51 10.31 0.45
C ARG A 313 -14.54 8.93 1.08
N LEU A 314 -15.52 8.62 1.94
CA LEU A 314 -15.74 7.24 2.35
C LEU A 314 -16.19 6.39 1.15
N ALA A 315 -16.97 6.95 0.21
CA ALA A 315 -17.47 6.22 -0.96
C ALA A 315 -16.52 6.33 -2.16
N GLU A 316 -15.46 7.13 -2.05
CA GLU A 316 -14.56 7.38 -3.17
C GLU A 316 -13.52 6.25 -3.30
N TYR A 317 -13.74 5.42 -4.32
CA TYR A 317 -12.90 4.28 -4.67
C TYR A 317 -12.89 4.14 -6.20
N ARG A 318 -11.73 4.39 -6.83
CA ARG A 318 -11.59 4.47 -8.30
C ARG A 318 -10.21 4.01 -8.76
N GLY A 319 -10.12 3.68 -10.04
CA GLY A 319 -8.91 3.16 -10.69
C GLY A 319 -9.12 1.75 -11.21
N PHE A 320 -8.03 1.04 -11.50
CA PHE A 320 -8.08 -0.38 -11.82
C PHE A 320 -8.39 -1.17 -10.55
N HIS A 321 -9.33 -2.11 -10.63
CA HIS A 321 -9.75 -2.88 -9.44
C HIS A 321 -8.59 -3.67 -8.81
N MET A 322 -7.71 -4.26 -9.63
CA MET A 322 -6.45 -4.90 -9.22
C MET A 322 -5.32 -4.62 -10.22
N PHE A 323 -4.09 -5.03 -9.88
CA PHE A 323 -2.91 -4.88 -10.71
C PHE A 323 -3.13 -5.46 -12.11
N ASN A 324 -2.80 -4.69 -13.14
CA ASN A 324 -2.92 -5.05 -14.54
C ASN A 324 -4.35 -5.46 -15.00
N SER A 325 -5.38 -5.09 -14.23
CA SER A 325 -6.77 -5.29 -14.64
C SER A 325 -7.25 -4.19 -15.59
N THR A 326 -8.27 -4.51 -16.39
CA THR A 326 -8.95 -3.55 -17.27
C THR A 326 -10.29 -3.08 -16.70
N GLY A 327 -10.77 -3.70 -15.62
CA GLY A 327 -12.04 -3.35 -14.95
C GLY A 327 -11.90 -2.12 -14.06
N GLU A 328 -12.95 -1.30 -14.05
CA GLU A 328 -13.07 -0.19 -13.09
C GLU A 328 -13.35 -0.73 -11.68
N ALA A 329 -12.73 -0.07 -10.70
CA ALA A 329 -12.88 -0.42 -9.30
C ALA A 329 -14.31 -0.10 -8.77
N SER A 330 -14.85 -1.01 -7.98
CA SER A 330 -16.16 -0.91 -7.33
C SER A 330 -16.05 -1.17 -5.83
N LEU A 331 -16.91 -0.53 -5.04
CA LEU A 331 -17.04 -0.81 -3.60
C LEU A 331 -17.55 -2.24 -3.31
N ASP A 332 -18.13 -2.91 -4.31
CA ASP A 332 -18.54 -4.32 -4.26
C ASP A 332 -17.44 -5.31 -4.65
N ASP A 333 -16.27 -4.81 -5.10
CA ASP A 333 -15.15 -5.70 -5.38
C ASP A 333 -14.76 -6.48 -4.14
N THR A 334 -14.40 -7.75 -4.34
CA THR A 334 -13.94 -8.61 -3.26
C THR A 334 -12.44 -8.43 -3.03
N LEU A 335 -12.07 -8.09 -1.79
CA LEU A 335 -10.71 -8.17 -1.30
C LEU A 335 -10.43 -9.61 -0.88
N MET A 336 -9.56 -10.27 -1.65
CA MET A 336 -9.20 -11.66 -1.43
C MET A 336 -8.07 -11.82 -0.40
N PHE A 337 -8.19 -12.86 0.42
CA PHE A 337 -7.23 -13.32 1.43
C PHE A 337 -6.95 -14.82 1.34
N GLY A 338 -7.60 -15.53 0.42
CA GLY A 338 -7.24 -16.91 0.06
C GLY A 338 -7.32 -17.90 1.21
N GLY A 339 -8.29 -17.70 2.10
CA GLY A 339 -8.52 -18.55 3.26
C GLY A 339 -7.59 -18.28 4.45
N PHE A 340 -6.69 -17.29 4.38
CA PHE A 340 -5.94 -16.84 5.55
C PHE A 340 -6.85 -16.14 6.57
N THR A 341 -7.75 -15.30 6.06
CA THR A 341 -8.89 -14.70 6.77
C THR A 341 -10.07 -14.63 5.79
N GLU A 342 -11.23 -14.18 6.27
CA GLU A 342 -12.41 -14.00 5.43
C GLU A 342 -12.15 -12.96 4.33
N ASP A 343 -12.57 -13.29 3.11
CA ASP A 343 -12.66 -12.33 2.00
C ASP A 343 -13.79 -11.34 2.29
N ILE A 344 -13.57 -10.05 2.03
CA ILE A 344 -14.54 -8.99 2.34
C ILE A 344 -14.78 -8.10 1.12
N ALA A 345 -15.93 -7.45 1.05
CA ALA A 345 -16.15 -6.40 0.05
C ALA A 345 -15.36 -5.13 0.42
N VAL A 346 -14.89 -4.37 -0.58
CA VAL A 346 -14.17 -3.10 -0.37
C VAL A 346 -14.94 -2.16 0.55
N ARG A 347 -16.27 -2.04 0.39
CA ARG A 347 -17.14 -1.21 1.25
C ARG A 347 -16.94 -1.46 2.75
N GLN A 348 -16.62 -2.68 3.17
CA GLN A 348 -16.43 -3.06 4.57
C GLN A 348 -15.10 -2.54 5.14
N ALA A 349 -14.13 -2.17 4.29
CA ALA A 349 -12.84 -1.61 4.68
C ALA A 349 -12.80 -0.06 4.58
N MET A 350 -13.84 0.59 4.06
CA MET A 350 -13.78 2.03 3.77
C MET A 350 -13.85 2.90 5.03
N ASN A 351 -14.58 2.47 6.07
CA ASN A 351 -14.78 3.25 7.29
C ASN A 351 -14.14 2.52 8.50
N THR A 352 -13.15 3.14 9.14
CA THR A 352 -12.48 2.55 10.32
C THR A 352 -13.33 2.62 11.59
N GLU A 353 -14.36 3.48 11.61
CA GLU A 353 -15.17 3.82 12.78
C GLU A 353 -16.61 3.29 12.66
N ALA A 354 -16.87 2.33 11.76
CA ALA A 354 -18.18 1.68 11.64
C ALA A 354 -18.08 0.27 11.03
N GLY A 355 -19.12 -0.54 11.28
CA GLY A 355 -19.27 -1.85 10.65
C GLY A 355 -18.24 -2.87 11.12
N LEU A 356 -17.51 -3.48 10.18
CA LEU A 356 -16.52 -4.53 10.46
C LEU A 356 -15.31 -3.99 11.24
N LEU A 357 -14.91 -2.74 10.98
CA LEU A 357 -13.78 -2.10 11.62
C LEU A 357 -14.24 -1.26 12.82
N CYS A 358 -13.34 -1.08 13.79
CA CYS A 358 -13.63 -0.30 14.98
C CYS A 358 -12.32 0.23 15.59
N TYR A 359 -11.80 1.34 15.03
CA TYR A 359 -10.64 2.07 15.53
C TYR A 359 -10.53 3.48 14.90
N ARG A 360 -9.74 4.34 15.54
CA ARG A 360 -9.36 5.67 15.03
C ARG A 360 -7.87 5.97 15.26
N TYR A 361 -7.41 7.14 14.83
CA TYR A 361 -6.01 7.58 14.90
C TYR A 361 -5.79 8.81 15.78
#